data_AF-A0A0Q9WWH6-F1
#
_entry.id   AF-A0A0Q9WWH6-F1
#
_cell.length_a   1.000
_cell.length_b   1.000
_cell.length_c   1.000
_cell.angle_alpha   90.00
_cell.angle_beta   90.00
_cell.angle_gamma   90.00
#
_symmetry.space_group_name_H-M   'P 1'
#
loop_
_entity.id
_entity.type
_entity.pdbx_description
1 polymer ?
#
loop_
_entity_poly.entity_id
_entity_poly.type
_entity_poly.pdbx_seq_one_letter_code
_entity_poly.pdbx_strand_id
1 'polypeptide(L)'
;RRVIFRVENITANFADWMGLRKTHQVWGALLRYISPYVVYMIVTSLHAVVKLRDHLIRFSTFDYKEHKVLFPQATRHHAERDLTGLLKYLLNYGYYKFGLEITLIGLVSSIAYRRDVLGLTYIVWLIIILCLTRVQCARIWDIFHLYFVISVLLQYLYLLNFPPNLCSHQNIWMLLDESARTFIKSRLMLDFIVLLLISRQRKAFKAEMRYFNEPAYDGGDNKNVIHNIAQLGHVYFDNPTHDFCSYVRNYSDVFKTAVFCGFFWVTLAIVFMGGVCSMDMLSLGYLIFALIFLLQGSEVYLQNI
;
A
#
# COMPACT_ATOMS: atom_id res chain seq x y z
N ARG A 1 31.07 -42.08 1.02
CA ARG A 1 31.09 -41.23 -0.20
C ARG A 1 32.02 -40.04 0.06
N ARG A 2 33.20 -40.02 -0.55
CA ARG A 2 34.13 -38.88 -0.45
C ARG A 2 33.51 -37.68 -1.15
N VAL A 3 33.21 -36.62 -0.40
CA VAL A 3 32.84 -35.31 -0.96
C VAL A 3 34.12 -34.71 -1.53
N ILE A 4 34.27 -34.78 -2.85
CA ILE A 4 35.35 -34.13 -3.57
C ILE A 4 35.02 -32.63 -3.55
N PHE A 5 35.69 -31.86 -2.70
CA PHE A 5 35.70 -30.40 -2.82
C PHE A 5 36.47 -30.05 -4.08
N ARG A 6 35.74 -29.82 -5.18
CA ARG A 6 36.29 -29.20 -6.37
C ARG A 6 36.52 -27.73 -6.02
N VAL A 7 37.74 -27.40 -5.61
CA VAL A 7 38.18 -26.00 -5.47
C VAL A 7 38.32 -25.47 -6.90
N GLU A 8 37.23 -24.93 -7.43
CA GLU A 8 37.31 -24.10 -8.63
C GLU A 8 38.04 -22.81 -8.21
N ASN A 9 39.15 -22.52 -8.91
CA ASN A 9 39.92 -21.30 -8.72
C ASN A 9 39.13 -20.13 -9.35
N ILE A 10 38.06 -19.71 -8.68
CA ILE A 10 37.22 -18.60 -9.13
C ILE A 10 37.94 -17.31 -8.72
N THR A 11 38.67 -16.71 -9.65
CA THR A 11 39.13 -15.32 -9.47
C THR A 11 37.88 -14.45 -9.41
N ALA A 12 37.47 -14.06 -8.21
CA ALA A 12 36.32 -13.21 -8.01
C ALA A 12 36.62 -11.82 -8.59
N ASN A 13 36.02 -11.51 -9.73
CA ASN A 13 36.23 -10.27 -10.44
C ASN A 13 35.44 -9.14 -9.76
N PHE A 14 36.14 -8.13 -9.26
CA PHE A 14 35.52 -6.95 -8.65
C PHE A 14 34.59 -6.19 -9.61
N ALA A 15 34.88 -6.22 -10.92
CA ALA A 15 34.04 -5.60 -11.93
C ALA A 15 32.64 -6.26 -12.00
N ASP A 16 32.57 -7.59 -11.85
CA ASP A 16 31.29 -8.32 -11.86
C ASP A 16 30.45 -8.02 -10.61
N TRP A 17 31.09 -7.75 -9.46
CA TRP A 17 30.41 -7.29 -8.23
C TRP A 17 29.88 -5.85 -8.37
N MET A 18 30.64 -4.96 -9.01
CA MET A 18 30.15 -3.63 -9.39
C MET A 18 29.04 -3.67 -10.46
N GLY A 19 28.74 -4.85 -11.02
CA GLY A 19 27.70 -5.04 -12.03
C GLY A 19 28.16 -4.86 -13.47
N LEU A 20 29.46 -4.69 -13.71
CA LEU A 20 30.07 -4.55 -15.04
C LEU A 20 30.40 -5.94 -15.61
N ARG A 21 29.53 -6.45 -16.48
CA ARG A 21 29.73 -7.76 -17.13
C ARG A 21 30.03 -7.60 -18.61
N LYS A 22 31.08 -8.26 -19.09
CA LYS A 22 31.37 -8.33 -20.53
C LYS A 22 30.34 -9.24 -21.20
N THR A 23 29.58 -8.70 -22.15
CA THR A 23 28.61 -9.47 -22.94
C THR A 23 29.21 -9.85 -24.30
N HIS A 24 28.73 -10.94 -24.90
CA HIS A 24 29.11 -11.33 -26.26
C HIS A 24 28.60 -10.30 -27.28
N GLN A 25 29.29 -10.14 -28.41
CA GLN A 25 28.98 -9.18 -29.48
C GLN A 25 27.64 -9.44 -30.22
N VAL A 26 26.80 -10.34 -29.72
CA VAL A 26 25.46 -10.58 -30.25
C VAL A 26 24.57 -9.43 -29.79
N TRP A 27 24.06 -8.65 -30.76
CA TRP A 27 23.20 -7.48 -30.54
C TRP A 27 22.08 -7.73 -29.52
N GLY A 28 21.40 -8.89 -29.58
CA GLY A 28 20.32 -9.22 -28.66
C GLY A 28 20.76 -9.37 -27.19
N ALA A 29 21.96 -9.90 -26.94
CA ALA A 29 22.49 -10.09 -25.58
C ALA A 29 22.91 -8.75 -24.95
N LEU A 30 23.52 -7.87 -25.75
CA LEU A 30 23.88 -6.52 -25.34
C LEU A 30 22.63 -5.68 -25.03
N LEU A 31 21.63 -5.73 -25.90
CA LEU A 31 20.36 -5.01 -25.70
C LEU A 31 19.68 -5.46 -24.42
N ARG A 32 19.64 -6.78 -24.12
CA ARG A 32 19.03 -7.29 -22.89
C ARG A 32 19.72 -6.77 -21.62
N TYR A 33 21.04 -6.58 -21.67
CA TYR A 33 21.82 -6.06 -20.55
C TYR A 33 21.61 -4.55 -20.35
N ILE A 34 21.54 -3.77 -21.44
CA ILE A 34 21.43 -2.30 -21.39
C ILE A 34 19.97 -1.81 -21.28
N SER A 35 19.00 -2.61 -21.74
CA SER A 35 17.57 -2.30 -21.78
C SER A 35 17.02 -1.65 -20.48
N PRO A 36 17.20 -2.21 -19.27
CA PRO A 36 16.65 -1.60 -18.06
C PRO A 36 17.19 -0.19 -17.78
N TYR A 37 18.46 0.07 -18.10
CA TYR A 37 19.05 1.40 -17.94
C TYR A 37 18.50 2.40 -18.97
N VAL A 38 18.32 1.97 -20.22
CA VAL A 38 17.70 2.80 -21.26
C VAL A 38 16.26 3.12 -20.90
N VAL A 39 15.49 2.15 -20.45
CA VAL A 39 14.11 2.36 -19.96
C VAL A 39 14.10 3.36 -18.80
N TYR A 40 15.01 3.22 -17.83
CA TYR A 40 15.15 4.18 -16.74
C TYR A 40 15.46 5.60 -17.23
N MET A 41 16.40 5.76 -18.18
CA MET A 41 16.72 7.05 -18.78
C MET A 41 15.53 7.67 -19.53
N ILE A 42 14.76 6.87 -20.27
CA ILE A 42 13.55 7.33 -20.96
C ILE A 42 12.50 7.79 -19.95
N VAL A 43 12.25 7.03 -18.89
CA VAL A 43 11.25 7.37 -17.87
C VAL A 43 11.64 8.64 -17.10
N THR A 44 12.92 8.76 -16.71
CA THR A 44 13.42 9.94 -15.98
C THR A 44 13.45 11.20 -16.85
N SER A 45 13.86 11.09 -18.11
CA SER A 45 13.78 12.20 -19.07
C SER A 45 12.34 12.62 -19.34
N LEU A 46 11.41 11.67 -19.54
CA LEU A 46 9.99 11.97 -19.71
C LEU A 46 9.43 12.68 -18.46
N HIS A 47 9.76 12.20 -17.26
CA HIS A 47 9.37 12.85 -16.01
C HIS A 47 9.89 14.28 -15.90
N ALA A 48 11.16 14.51 -16.29
CA ALA A 48 11.74 15.85 -16.34
C ALA A 48 11.04 16.74 -17.37
N VAL A 49 10.72 16.22 -18.56
CA VAL A 49 9.98 16.93 -19.62
C VAL A 49 8.58 17.31 -19.14
N VAL A 50 7.85 16.40 -18.47
CA VAL A 50 6.52 16.68 -17.92
C VAL A 50 6.61 17.77 -16.85
N LYS A 51 7.57 17.69 -15.94
CA LYS A 51 7.80 18.74 -14.92
C LYS A 51 8.16 20.09 -15.54
N LEU A 52 9.00 20.09 -16.57
CA LEU A 52 9.39 21.30 -17.27
C LEU A 52 8.17 21.92 -17.98
N ARG A 53 7.38 21.11 -18.67
CA ARG A 53 6.14 21.57 -19.35
C ARG A 53 5.17 22.17 -18.35
N ASP A 54 4.93 21.49 -17.22
CA ASP A 54 4.09 21.97 -16.13
C ASP A 54 4.62 23.31 -15.56
N HIS A 55 5.94 23.44 -15.39
CA HIS A 55 6.55 24.70 -14.97
C HIS A 55 6.36 25.83 -15.99
N LEU A 56 6.55 25.57 -17.28
CA LEU A 56 6.40 26.56 -18.35
C LEU A 56 4.95 27.06 -18.45
N ILE A 57 3.97 26.16 -18.37
CA ILE A 57 2.54 26.53 -18.38
C ILE A 57 2.19 27.39 -17.17
N ARG A 58 2.71 27.05 -15.98
CA ARG A 58 2.52 27.88 -14.78
C ARG A 58 3.11 29.28 -14.94
N PHE A 59 4.31 29.38 -15.50
CA PHE A 59 4.97 30.66 -15.74
C PHE A 59 4.17 31.52 -16.72
N SER A 60 3.62 30.94 -17.79
CA SER A 60 2.79 31.68 -18.74
C SER A 60 1.42 32.10 -18.19
N THR A 61 0.87 31.35 -17.24
CA THR A 61 -0.49 31.57 -16.69
C THR A 61 -0.47 32.39 -15.39
N PHE A 62 0.71 32.79 -14.90
CA PHE A 62 0.92 33.41 -13.58
C PHE A 62 0.27 32.62 -12.42
N ASP A 63 0.13 31.30 -12.58
CA ASP A 63 -0.43 30.44 -11.55
C ASP A 63 0.70 29.86 -10.69
N TYR A 64 0.80 30.39 -9.47
CA TYR A 64 1.83 30.01 -8.51
C TYR A 64 1.43 28.81 -7.64
N LYS A 65 0.19 28.31 -7.72
CA LYS A 65 -0.23 27.17 -6.90
C LYS A 65 0.14 25.85 -7.58
N GLU A 66 0.83 24.98 -6.84
CA GLU A 66 1.04 23.60 -7.28
C GLU A 66 -0.31 22.88 -7.40
N HIS A 67 -0.61 22.38 -8.60
CA HIS A 67 -1.74 21.49 -8.83
C HIS A 67 -1.46 20.15 -8.16
N LYS A 68 -1.85 20.03 -6.88
CA LYS A 68 -1.70 18.79 -6.11
C LYS A 68 -2.75 17.73 -6.44
N VAL A 69 -3.79 18.13 -7.17
CA VAL A 69 -4.96 17.30 -7.52
C VAL A 69 -5.20 17.34 -9.03
N LEU A 70 -5.72 16.24 -9.58
CA LEU A 70 -5.97 16.08 -11.02
C LEU A 70 -7.16 16.93 -11.49
N PHE A 71 -8.20 17.02 -10.66
CA PHE A 71 -9.41 17.81 -10.94
C PHE A 71 -9.65 18.83 -9.82
N PRO A 72 -9.26 20.11 -9.98
CA PRO A 72 -9.38 21.12 -8.92
C PRO A 72 -10.81 21.38 -8.43
N GLN A 73 -11.80 21.19 -9.31
CA GLN A 73 -13.22 21.43 -8.98
C GLN A 73 -13.88 20.25 -8.24
N ALA A 74 -13.21 19.10 -8.09
CA ALA A 74 -13.82 17.91 -7.50
C ALA A 74 -13.70 17.92 -5.96
N THR A 75 -14.63 18.60 -5.29
CA THR A 75 -14.78 18.61 -3.82
C THR A 75 -15.73 17.51 -3.32
N ARG A 76 -15.78 17.29 -2.00
CA ARG A 76 -16.67 16.30 -1.37
C ARG A 76 -18.16 16.49 -1.71
N HIS A 77 -18.63 17.72 -1.90
CA HIS A 77 -20.02 18.00 -2.30
C HIS A 77 -20.31 17.61 -3.75
N HIS A 78 -19.33 17.72 -4.65
CA HIS A 78 -19.49 17.26 -6.03
C HIS A 78 -19.59 15.74 -6.14
N ALA A 79 -19.02 15.00 -5.18
CA ALA A 79 -19.15 13.55 -5.10
C ALA A 79 -20.57 13.08 -4.73
N GLU A 80 -21.42 13.97 -4.20
CA GLU A 80 -22.82 13.65 -3.88
C GLU A 80 -23.77 13.87 -5.04
N ARG A 81 -23.40 14.72 -6.01
CA ARG A 81 -24.27 15.04 -7.14
C ARG A 81 -24.34 13.86 -8.11
N ASP A 82 -23.23 13.49 -8.75
CA ASP A 82 -23.24 12.54 -9.86
C ASP A 82 -22.16 11.46 -9.72
N LEU A 83 -22.37 10.32 -10.38
CA LEU A 83 -21.40 9.23 -10.43
C LEU A 83 -20.05 9.68 -11.03
N THR A 84 -20.09 10.56 -12.02
CA THR A 84 -18.87 11.15 -12.62
C THR A 84 -18.15 12.07 -11.64
N GLY A 85 -18.89 12.81 -10.81
CA GLY A 85 -18.35 13.61 -9.71
C GLY A 85 -17.70 12.74 -8.64
N LEU A 86 -18.36 11.63 -8.26
CA LEU A 86 -17.82 10.64 -7.33
C LEU A 86 -16.51 10.03 -7.85
N LEU A 87 -16.44 9.65 -9.14
CA LEU A 87 -15.24 9.09 -9.73
C LEU A 87 -14.09 10.10 -9.77
N LYS A 88 -14.35 11.36 -10.18
CA LYS A 88 -13.34 12.44 -10.17
C LYS A 88 -12.81 12.68 -8.75
N TYR A 89 -13.70 12.66 -7.76
CA TYR A 89 -13.32 12.79 -6.35
C TYR A 89 -12.47 11.60 -5.88
N LEU A 90 -12.83 10.36 -6.24
CA LEU A 90 -12.08 9.17 -5.88
C LEU A 90 -10.69 9.15 -6.54
N LEU A 91 -10.56 9.63 -7.77
CA LEU A 91 -9.25 9.75 -8.44
C LEU A 91 -8.33 10.77 -7.75
N ASN A 92 -8.89 11.85 -7.20
CA ASN A 92 -8.11 12.85 -6.45
C ASN A 92 -7.79 12.40 -5.02
N TYR A 93 -8.79 11.92 -4.28
CA TYR A 93 -8.72 11.73 -2.83
C TYR A 93 -8.94 10.28 -2.39
N GLY A 94 -9.01 9.31 -3.31
CA GLY A 94 -9.23 7.90 -2.97
C GLY A 94 -8.15 7.35 -2.04
N TYR A 95 -6.88 7.64 -2.31
CA TYR A 95 -5.80 7.28 -1.39
C TYR A 95 -5.83 8.07 -0.08
N TYR A 96 -6.32 9.32 -0.09
CA TYR A 96 -6.46 10.11 1.13
C TYR A 96 -7.54 9.52 2.06
N LYS A 97 -8.61 8.93 1.51
CA LYS A 97 -9.65 8.26 2.29
C LYS A 97 -9.24 6.84 2.70
N PHE A 98 -8.89 6.00 1.74
CA PHE A 98 -8.67 4.55 1.92
C PHE A 98 -7.19 4.14 2.06
N GLY A 99 -6.28 5.09 2.19
CA GLY A 99 -4.85 4.81 2.12
C GLY A 99 -4.34 3.92 3.26
N LEU A 100 -4.93 4.02 4.45
CA LEU A 100 -4.56 3.15 5.58
C LEU A 100 -4.95 1.69 5.27
N GLU A 101 -6.16 1.47 4.80
CA GLU A 101 -6.70 0.17 4.44
C GLU A 101 -5.88 -0.46 3.30
N ILE A 102 -5.54 0.33 2.27
CA ILE A 102 -4.67 -0.11 1.16
C ILE A 102 -3.27 -0.47 1.68
N THR A 103 -2.70 0.32 2.60
CA THR A 103 -1.39 -0.02 3.20
C THR A 103 -1.44 -1.30 4.04
N LEU A 104 -2.53 -1.52 4.79
CA LEU A 104 -2.71 -2.73 5.59
C LEU A 104 -2.86 -3.97 4.70
N ILE A 105 -3.61 -3.87 3.60
CA ILE A 105 -3.71 -4.95 2.61
C ILE A 105 -2.33 -5.25 2.02
N GLY A 106 -1.56 -4.23 1.64
CA GLY A 106 -0.19 -4.41 1.15
C GLY A 106 0.75 -5.06 2.18
N LEU A 107 0.62 -4.66 3.45
CA LEU A 107 1.39 -5.22 4.56
C LEU A 107 1.05 -6.69 4.80
N VAL A 108 -0.24 -7.04 4.91
CA VAL A 108 -0.72 -8.42 5.05
C VAL A 108 -0.29 -9.27 3.86
N SER A 109 -0.37 -8.74 2.64
CA SER A 109 0.10 -9.45 1.44
C SER A 109 1.60 -9.76 1.51
N SER A 110 2.40 -8.81 2.01
CA SER A 110 3.85 -9.01 2.17
C SER A 110 4.17 -10.00 3.28
N ILE A 111 3.41 -9.99 4.38
CA ILE A 111 3.51 -10.99 5.44
C ILE A 111 3.17 -12.38 4.90
N ALA A 112 2.07 -12.54 4.17
CA ALA A 112 1.63 -13.83 3.63
C ALA A 112 2.64 -14.43 2.65
N TYR A 113 3.31 -13.57 1.87
CA TYR A 113 4.38 -14.00 0.95
C TYR A 113 5.69 -14.32 1.68
N ARG A 114 5.96 -13.68 2.83
CA ARG A 114 7.18 -13.88 3.62
C ARG A 114 7.05 -15.08 4.56
N ARG A 115 8.18 -15.76 4.76
CA ARG A 115 8.34 -16.87 5.73
C ARG A 115 9.62 -16.70 6.54
N ASP A 116 9.93 -15.45 6.92
CA ASP A 116 11.18 -15.07 7.58
C ASP A 116 10.93 -14.24 8.85
N VAL A 117 12.00 -13.97 9.60
CA VAL A 117 11.96 -13.19 10.85
C VAL A 117 11.45 -11.77 10.61
N LEU A 118 11.70 -11.19 9.43
CA LEU A 118 11.17 -9.88 9.05
C LEU A 118 9.63 -9.90 8.94
N GLY A 119 9.06 -10.98 8.38
CA GLY A 119 7.63 -11.21 8.40
C GLY A 119 7.03 -11.18 9.82
N LEU A 120 7.71 -11.79 10.81
CA LEU A 120 7.28 -11.75 12.21
C LEU A 120 7.26 -10.32 12.76
N THR A 121 8.30 -9.53 12.46
CA THR A 121 8.33 -8.13 12.88
C THR A 121 7.25 -7.28 12.21
N TYR A 122 6.84 -7.62 10.98
CA TYR A 122 5.72 -6.95 10.30
C TYR A 122 4.37 -7.31 10.93
N ILE A 123 4.19 -8.54 11.42
CA ILE A 123 3.00 -8.94 12.19
C ILE A 123 2.90 -8.13 13.48
N VAL A 124 4.00 -7.94 14.21
CA VAL A 124 4.01 -7.11 15.43
C VAL A 124 3.57 -5.68 15.11
N TRP A 125 4.10 -5.09 14.05
CA TRP A 125 3.67 -3.76 13.59
C TRP A 125 2.20 -3.72 13.16
N LEU A 126 1.72 -4.76 12.46
CA LEU A 126 0.32 -4.88 12.06
C LEU A 126 -0.61 -4.85 13.29
N ILE A 127 -0.30 -5.64 14.32
CA ILE A 127 -1.08 -5.67 15.57
C ILE A 127 -1.07 -4.30 16.25
N ILE A 128 0.10 -3.67 16.37
CA ILE A 128 0.21 -2.32 16.95
C ILE A 128 -0.69 -1.33 16.20
N ILE A 129 -0.65 -1.32 14.87
CA ILE A 129 -1.46 -0.38 14.06
C ILE A 129 -2.96 -0.67 14.22
N LEU A 130 -3.37 -1.94 14.28
CA LEU A 130 -4.78 -2.32 14.46
C LEU A 130 -5.32 -1.94 15.84
N CYS A 131 -4.49 -1.92 16.88
CA CYS A 131 -4.89 -1.54 18.23
C CYS A 131 -4.96 -0.01 18.44
N LEU A 132 -4.42 0.79 17.52
CA LEU A 132 -4.35 2.25 17.67
C LEU A 132 -5.48 2.95 16.92
N THR A 133 -5.90 4.09 17.46
CA THR A 133 -6.84 5.00 16.77
C THR A 133 -6.14 5.70 15.60
N ARG A 134 -6.90 6.19 14.60
CA ARG A 134 -6.35 6.90 13.42
C ARG A 134 -5.39 8.03 13.80
N VAL A 135 -5.72 8.80 14.84
CA VAL A 135 -4.88 9.91 15.32
C VAL A 135 -3.57 9.40 15.94
N GLN A 136 -3.61 8.32 16.70
CA GLN A 136 -2.41 7.68 17.26
C GLN A 136 -1.57 7.05 16.14
N CYS A 137 -2.18 6.39 15.17
CA CYS A 137 -1.52 5.85 13.97
C CYS A 137 -0.74 6.95 13.25
N ALA A 138 -1.35 8.12 13.02
CA ALA A 138 -0.67 9.25 12.38
C ALA A 138 0.56 9.74 13.15
N ARG A 139 0.56 9.66 14.49
CA ARG A 139 1.72 10.05 15.34
C ARG A 139 2.87 9.05 15.27
N ILE A 140 2.58 7.74 15.33
CA ILE A 140 3.60 6.69 15.26
C ILE A 140 4.09 6.43 13.82
N TRP A 141 3.37 6.93 12.81
CA TRP A 141 3.63 6.61 11.41
C TRP A 141 5.04 6.97 10.93
N ASP A 142 5.63 8.05 11.45
CA ASP A 142 7.01 8.43 11.09
C ASP A 142 8.03 7.38 11.55
N ILE A 143 7.82 6.77 12.72
CA ILE A 143 8.66 5.68 13.25
C ILE A 143 8.46 4.42 12.42
N PHE A 144 7.22 4.09 12.10
CA PHE A 144 6.88 2.96 11.24
C PHE A 144 7.49 3.09 9.83
N HIS A 145 7.39 4.29 9.23
CA HIS A 145 8.01 4.59 7.94
C HIS A 145 9.54 4.45 7.99
N LEU A 146 10.19 5.00 9.02
CA LEU A 146 11.63 4.89 9.21
C LEU A 146 12.08 3.42 9.34
N TYR A 147 11.34 2.63 10.12
CA TYR A 147 11.60 1.20 10.27
C TYR A 147 11.57 0.47 8.90
N PHE A 148 10.58 0.74 8.05
CA PHE A 148 10.52 0.15 6.70
C PHE A 148 11.67 0.61 5.79
N VAL A 149 12.05 1.90 5.84
CA VAL A 149 13.20 2.42 5.09
C VAL A 149 14.49 1.69 5.49
N ILE A 150 14.75 1.56 6.78
CA ILE A 150 15.94 0.87 7.30
C ILE A 150 15.88 -0.63 6.95
N SER A 151 14.70 -1.26 7.09
CA SER A 151 14.51 -2.67 6.75
C SER A 151 14.83 -2.96 5.28
N VAL A 152 14.30 -2.17 4.35
CA VAL A 152 14.57 -2.33 2.91
C VAL A 152 16.05 -2.07 2.59
N LEU A 153 16.68 -1.08 3.23
CA LEU A 153 18.10 -0.80 3.06
C LEU A 153 18.97 -1.99 3.52
N LEU A 154 18.69 -2.54 4.69
CA LEU A 154 19.41 -3.70 5.23
C LEU A 154 19.21 -4.94 4.35
N GLN A 155 17.99 -5.18 3.84
CA GLN A 155 17.72 -6.27 2.90
C GLN A 155 18.50 -6.10 1.58
N TYR A 156 18.63 -4.87 1.09
CA TYR A 156 19.43 -4.58 -0.10
C TYR A 156 20.93 -4.83 0.14
N LEU A 157 21.46 -4.38 1.29
CA LEU A 157 22.86 -4.63 1.67
C LEU A 157 23.14 -6.14 1.83
N TYR A 158 22.19 -6.88 2.41
CA TYR A 158 22.25 -8.34 2.51
C TYR A 158 22.32 -8.99 1.12
N LEU A 159 21.54 -8.50 0.15
CA LEU A 159 21.55 -9.02 -1.23
C LEU A 159 22.84 -8.71 -1.98
N LEU A 160 23.46 -7.53 -1.73
CA LEU A 160 24.68 -7.10 -2.43
C LEU A 160 25.90 -7.97 -2.05
N ASN A 161 25.91 -8.55 -0.85
CA ASN A 161 27.04 -9.26 -0.24
C ASN A 161 28.31 -8.38 -0.11
N PHE A 162 29.26 -8.81 0.72
CA PHE A 162 30.54 -8.10 0.86
C PHE A 162 31.35 -8.14 -0.43
N PRO A 163 32.10 -7.06 -0.75
CA PRO A 163 32.92 -7.02 -1.94
C PRO A 163 34.01 -8.11 -1.87
N PRO A 164 34.28 -8.80 -3.00
CA PRO A 164 35.18 -9.96 -3.03
C PRO A 164 36.64 -9.64 -2.64
N ASN A 165 37.04 -8.37 -2.68
CA ASN A 165 38.40 -7.93 -2.34
C ASN A 165 38.66 -7.96 -0.81
N LEU A 166 37.60 -7.99 0.01
CA LEU A 166 37.72 -8.18 1.46
C LEU A 166 37.75 -9.68 1.76
N CYS A 167 38.86 -10.34 1.39
CA CYS A 167 39.13 -11.76 1.66
C CYS A 167 39.29 -12.03 3.16
N SER A 168 38.19 -11.98 3.91
CA SER A 168 38.14 -12.44 5.30
C SER A 168 37.22 -13.66 5.40
N HIS A 169 37.82 -14.84 5.19
CA HIS A 169 37.47 -16.20 5.65
C HIS A 169 36.01 -16.70 5.79
N GLN A 170 34.98 -15.96 5.39
CA GLN A 170 33.60 -16.40 5.46
C GLN A 170 32.99 -16.46 4.06
N ASN A 171 33.41 -17.49 3.32
CA ASN A 171 32.74 -18.02 2.13
C ASN A 171 31.27 -18.45 2.38
N ILE A 172 30.72 -18.20 3.56
CA ILE A 172 29.37 -18.56 4.00
C ILE A 172 28.31 -17.74 3.25
N TRP A 173 28.64 -16.49 2.87
CA TRP A 173 27.70 -15.56 2.22
C TRP A 173 27.69 -15.67 0.68
N MET A 174 28.73 -16.28 0.09
CA MET A 174 28.86 -16.40 -1.37
C MET A 174 28.11 -17.60 -1.95
N LEU A 175 27.56 -18.48 -1.10
CA LEU A 175 26.84 -19.70 -1.47
C LEU A 175 25.32 -19.50 -1.56
N LEU A 176 24.85 -18.29 -1.86
CA LEU A 176 23.43 -18.11 -2.16
C LEU A 176 23.19 -18.59 -3.60
N ASP A 177 22.41 -19.66 -3.77
CA ASP A 177 22.07 -20.19 -5.09
C ASP A 177 21.35 -19.13 -5.96
N GLU A 178 21.48 -19.19 -7.29
CA GLU A 178 20.83 -18.23 -8.20
C GLU A 178 19.30 -18.22 -8.05
N SER A 179 18.72 -19.39 -7.71
CA SER A 179 17.30 -19.52 -7.41
C SER A 179 16.92 -18.70 -6.17
N ALA A 180 17.67 -18.85 -5.08
CA ALA A 180 17.47 -18.14 -3.82
C ALA A 180 17.61 -16.62 -3.98
N ARG A 181 18.60 -16.17 -4.78
CA ARG A 181 18.75 -14.74 -5.15
C ARG A 181 17.50 -14.18 -5.83
N THR A 182 16.89 -14.95 -6.73
CA THR A 182 15.68 -14.52 -7.45
C THR A 182 14.49 -14.39 -6.50
N PHE A 183 14.32 -15.34 -5.58
CA PHE A 183 13.28 -15.24 -4.55
C PHE A 183 13.46 -14.03 -3.62
N ILE A 184 14.70 -13.76 -3.19
CA ILE A 184 15.00 -12.60 -2.32
C ILE A 184 14.73 -11.28 -3.06
N LYS A 185 15.08 -11.18 -4.35
CA LYS A 185 14.76 -10.01 -5.18
C LYS A 185 13.25 -9.77 -5.27
N SER A 186 12.45 -10.82 -5.48
CA SER A 186 10.99 -10.71 -5.53
C SER A 186 10.40 -10.23 -4.20
N ARG A 187 10.91 -10.74 -3.06
CA ARG A 187 10.50 -10.29 -1.72
C ARG A 187 10.84 -8.83 -1.47
N LEU A 188 12.03 -8.39 -1.88
CA LEU A 188 12.47 -7.01 -1.75
C LEU A 188 11.60 -6.04 -2.58
N MET A 189 11.19 -6.47 -3.79
CA MET A 189 10.29 -5.67 -4.63
C MET A 189 8.92 -5.46 -3.98
N LEU A 190 8.34 -6.49 -3.37
CA LEU A 190 7.07 -6.37 -2.64
C LEU A 190 7.18 -5.42 -1.45
N ASP A 191 8.25 -5.54 -0.67
CA ASP A 191 8.52 -4.62 0.44
C ASP A 191 8.72 -3.18 -0.04
N PHE A 192 9.37 -2.99 -1.19
CA PHE A 192 9.51 -1.67 -1.78
C PHE A 192 8.15 -1.09 -2.19
N ILE A 193 7.25 -1.90 -2.75
CA ILE A 193 5.88 -1.48 -3.05
C ILE A 193 5.16 -1.08 -1.76
N VAL A 194 5.27 -1.87 -0.68
CA VAL A 194 4.68 -1.52 0.62
C VAL A 194 5.28 -0.23 1.16
N LEU A 195 6.60 -0.03 1.07
CA LEU A 195 7.25 1.22 1.48
C LEU A 195 6.73 2.43 0.69
N LEU A 196 6.43 2.27 -0.61
CA LEU A 196 5.81 3.32 -1.42
C LEU A 196 4.40 3.66 -0.89
N LEU A 197 3.59 2.65 -0.57
CA LEU A 197 2.28 2.84 0.04
C LEU A 197 2.41 3.55 1.41
N ILE A 198 3.30 3.09 2.28
CA ILE A 198 3.55 3.71 3.60
C ILE A 198 4.00 5.18 3.44
N SER A 199 4.86 5.46 2.46
CA SER A 199 5.35 6.81 2.15
C SER A 199 4.23 7.72 1.65
N ARG A 200 3.29 7.19 0.87
CA ARG A 200 2.10 7.92 0.43
C ARG A 200 1.15 8.17 1.59
N GLN A 201 0.93 7.18 2.45
CA GLN A 201 0.06 7.32 3.63
C GLN A 201 0.62 8.32 4.65
N ARG A 202 1.96 8.38 4.77
CA ARG A 202 2.64 9.41 5.57
C ARG A 202 2.25 10.82 5.12
N LYS A 203 2.16 11.05 3.80
CA LYS A 203 1.73 12.36 3.26
C LYS A 203 0.26 12.62 3.55
N ALA A 204 -0.60 11.59 3.46
CA ALA A 204 -2.02 11.70 3.80
C ALA A 204 -2.21 12.07 5.29
N PHE A 205 -1.53 11.38 6.21
CA PHE A 205 -1.60 11.72 7.64
C PHE A 205 -1.04 13.11 7.97
N LYS A 206 0.02 13.55 7.29
CA LYS A 206 0.52 14.93 7.44
C LYS A 206 -0.49 15.96 6.95
N ALA A 207 -1.26 15.65 5.90
CA ALA A 207 -2.35 16.51 5.44
C ALA A 207 -3.50 16.53 6.46
N GLU A 208 -3.93 15.36 6.96
CA GLU A 208 -4.96 15.25 7.99
C GLU A 208 -4.61 16.02 9.27
N MET A 209 -3.38 15.90 9.75
CA MET A 209 -2.91 16.59 10.96
C MET A 209 -2.80 18.09 10.75
N ARG A 210 -2.43 18.56 9.56
CA ARG A 210 -2.35 19.99 9.24
C ARG A 210 -3.73 20.64 9.21
N TYR A 211 -4.71 19.96 8.60
CA TYR A 211 -6.07 20.46 8.45
C TYR A 211 -7.02 19.94 9.53
N PHE A 212 -6.50 19.44 10.66
CA PHE A 212 -7.32 18.82 11.71
C PHE A 212 -8.37 19.76 12.30
N ASN A 213 -8.04 21.05 12.38
CA ASN A 213 -8.88 22.13 12.92
C ASN A 213 -9.52 23.00 11.84
N GLU A 214 -9.18 22.80 10.56
CA GLU A 214 -9.73 23.59 9.46
C GLU A 214 -10.80 22.77 8.72
N PRO A 215 -12.08 23.20 8.75
CA PRO A 215 -13.16 22.46 8.10
C PRO A 215 -13.11 22.54 6.56
N ALA A 216 -12.17 23.31 5.99
CA ALA A 216 -12.14 23.68 4.57
C ALA A 216 -11.13 22.88 3.73
N TYR A 217 -10.80 21.63 4.12
CA TYR A 217 -10.03 20.76 3.23
C TYR A 217 -10.94 20.15 2.16
N ASP A 218 -10.61 20.36 0.88
CA ASP A 218 -11.41 19.89 -0.27
C ASP A 218 -11.69 18.37 -0.28
N GLY A 219 -10.78 17.59 0.32
CA GLY A 219 -10.91 16.14 0.52
C GLY A 219 -11.78 15.72 1.71
N GLY A 220 -12.34 16.67 2.45
CA GLY A 220 -13.22 16.46 3.60
C GLY A 220 -12.54 15.85 4.84
N ASP A 221 -13.34 15.67 5.89
CA ASP A 221 -12.90 15.12 7.17
C ASP A 221 -12.76 13.59 7.15
N ASN A 222 -11.79 13.07 7.92
CA ASN A 222 -11.47 11.64 8.13
C ASN A 222 -11.63 11.23 9.61
N LYS A 223 -12.27 12.05 10.44
CA LYS A 223 -12.56 11.71 11.83
C LYS A 223 -13.56 10.57 11.94
N ASN A 224 -13.36 9.74 12.95
CA ASN A 224 -14.27 8.64 13.25
C ASN A 224 -15.59 9.19 13.83
N VAL A 225 -16.71 8.66 13.36
CA VAL A 225 -18.06 9.15 13.68
C VAL A 225 -18.68 8.41 14.87
N ILE A 226 -18.02 7.38 15.43
CA ILE A 226 -18.55 6.55 16.54
C ILE A 226 -19.12 7.40 17.70
N HIS A 227 -18.41 8.45 18.13
CA HIS A 227 -18.89 9.32 19.21
C HIS A 227 -20.17 10.11 18.83
N ASN A 228 -20.28 10.53 17.56
CA ASN A 228 -21.48 11.22 17.08
C ASN A 228 -22.66 10.26 16.94
N ILE A 229 -22.41 8.99 16.56
CA ILE A 229 -23.42 7.93 16.45
C ILE A 229 -23.90 7.50 17.84
N ALA A 230 -23.01 7.40 18.83
CA ALA A 230 -23.40 7.11 20.21
C ALA A 230 -24.30 8.20 20.83
N GLN A 231 -24.25 9.41 20.29
CA GLN A 231 -25.11 10.53 20.70
C GLN A 231 -26.37 10.68 19.84
N LEU A 232 -26.53 9.84 18.82
CA LEU A 232 -27.68 9.87 17.91
C LEU A 232 -28.95 9.54 18.70
N GLY A 233 -29.95 10.43 18.63
CA GLY A 233 -31.19 10.31 19.40
C GLY A 233 -31.19 11.02 20.77
N HIS A 234 -30.01 11.42 21.28
CA HIS A 234 -29.89 12.25 22.49
C HIS A 234 -29.65 13.73 22.17
N VAL A 235 -28.97 14.02 21.07
CA VAL A 235 -28.66 15.38 20.59
C VAL A 235 -29.09 15.52 19.12
N TYR A 236 -29.51 16.71 18.71
CA TYR A 236 -29.77 17.00 17.30
C TYR A 236 -28.45 16.88 16.51
N PHE A 237 -28.37 15.86 15.65
CA PHE A 237 -27.24 15.60 14.77
C PHE A 237 -27.68 15.80 13.32
N ASP A 238 -27.09 16.78 12.64
CA ASP A 238 -27.32 17.02 11.23
C ASP A 238 -26.35 16.17 10.39
N ASN A 239 -26.89 15.21 9.64
CA ASN A 239 -26.07 14.35 8.80
C ASN A 239 -25.65 15.14 7.54
N PRO A 240 -24.34 15.32 7.26
CA PRO A 240 -23.91 16.10 6.10
C PRO A 240 -24.25 15.44 4.76
N THR A 241 -24.63 14.16 4.75
CA THR A 241 -25.03 13.42 3.55
C THR A 241 -26.55 13.29 3.49
N HIS A 242 -27.14 13.47 2.30
CA HIS A 242 -28.58 13.26 2.11
C HIS A 242 -28.98 11.81 2.28
N ASP A 243 -30.27 11.57 2.56
CA ASP A 243 -30.83 10.22 2.61
C ASP A 243 -30.90 9.62 1.19
N PHE A 244 -29.96 8.73 0.89
CA PHE A 244 -29.87 7.99 -0.37
C PHE A 244 -30.56 6.62 -0.31
N CYS A 245 -31.00 6.17 0.87
CA CYS A 245 -31.67 4.87 1.04
C CYS A 245 -33.17 4.98 0.74
N SER A 246 -33.83 6.02 1.27
CA SER A 246 -35.27 6.21 1.06
C SER A 246 -35.57 6.94 -0.26
N TYR A 247 -34.71 7.88 -0.64
CA TYR A 247 -34.92 8.76 -1.79
C TYR A 247 -33.74 8.71 -2.77
N VAL A 248 -33.80 7.75 -3.70
CA VAL A 248 -32.79 7.61 -4.76
C VAL A 248 -32.97 8.73 -5.79
N ARG A 249 -31.98 9.62 -5.92
CA ARG A 249 -32.02 10.71 -6.91
C ARG A 249 -31.24 10.36 -8.17
N ASN A 250 -30.00 9.93 -7.99
CA ASN A 250 -29.04 9.73 -9.09
C ASN A 250 -28.45 8.31 -9.09
N TYR A 251 -27.81 7.89 -10.19
CA TYR A 251 -27.11 6.59 -10.26
C TYR A 251 -26.00 6.44 -9.22
N SER A 252 -25.44 7.54 -8.73
CA SER A 252 -24.51 7.49 -7.59
C SER A 252 -25.17 6.96 -6.32
N ASP A 253 -26.46 7.24 -6.11
CA ASP A 253 -27.18 6.80 -4.93
C ASP A 253 -27.53 5.31 -5.03
N VAL A 254 -27.92 4.84 -6.22
CA VAL A 254 -28.08 3.40 -6.51
C VAL A 254 -26.78 2.65 -6.18
N PHE A 255 -25.64 3.18 -6.63
CA PHE A 255 -24.33 2.59 -6.36
C PHE A 255 -24.01 2.59 -4.85
N LYS A 256 -24.22 3.71 -4.16
CA LYS A 256 -24.01 3.80 -2.70
C LYS A 256 -24.89 2.80 -1.95
N THR A 257 -26.18 2.72 -2.25
CA THR A 257 -27.10 1.76 -1.62
C THR A 257 -26.66 0.32 -1.87
N ALA A 258 -26.30 -0.03 -3.11
CA ALA A 258 -25.81 -1.36 -3.44
C ALA A 258 -24.52 -1.72 -2.67
N VAL A 259 -23.58 -0.77 -2.57
CA VAL A 259 -22.34 -0.98 -1.81
C VAL A 259 -22.63 -1.07 -0.31
N PHE A 260 -23.22 -0.06 0.31
CA PHE A 260 -23.38 -0.01 1.77
C PHE A 260 -24.33 -1.09 2.31
N CYS A 261 -25.43 -1.40 1.63
CA CYS A 261 -26.34 -2.46 2.07
C CYS A 261 -25.86 -3.86 1.69
N GLY A 262 -25.07 -3.99 0.61
CA GLY A 262 -24.58 -5.28 0.12
C GLY A 262 -23.27 -5.74 0.75
N PHE A 263 -22.39 -4.82 1.15
CA PHE A 263 -21.01 -5.15 1.54
C PHE A 263 -20.93 -6.13 2.71
N PHE A 264 -21.81 -6.00 3.70
CA PHE A 264 -21.89 -6.94 4.82
C PHE A 264 -22.07 -8.39 4.34
N TRP A 265 -23.09 -8.64 3.52
CA TRP A 265 -23.40 -9.97 3.01
C TRP A 265 -22.28 -10.53 2.11
N VAL A 266 -21.67 -9.67 1.30
CA VAL A 266 -20.52 -10.04 0.47
C VAL A 266 -19.32 -10.42 1.34
N THR A 267 -19.00 -9.64 2.37
CA THR A 267 -17.90 -9.96 3.29
C THR A 267 -18.16 -11.25 4.05
N LEU A 268 -19.39 -11.49 4.49
CA LEU A 268 -19.79 -12.72 5.16
C LEU A 268 -19.63 -13.94 4.24
N ALA A 269 -20.02 -13.81 2.97
CA ALA A 269 -19.84 -14.86 1.97
C ALA A 269 -18.35 -15.17 1.70
N ILE A 270 -17.48 -14.15 1.67
CA ILE A 270 -16.03 -14.32 1.51
C ILE A 270 -15.42 -15.03 2.73
N VAL A 271 -15.80 -14.64 3.95
CA VAL A 271 -15.34 -15.30 5.18
C VAL A 271 -15.79 -16.76 5.23
N PHE A 272 -17.06 -17.01 4.87
CA PHE A 272 -17.60 -18.38 4.77
C PHE A 272 -16.82 -19.21 3.75
N MET A 273 -16.57 -18.66 2.56
CA MET A 273 -15.77 -19.31 1.52
C MET A 273 -14.34 -19.61 2.00
N GLY A 274 -13.68 -18.67 2.68
CA GLY A 274 -12.36 -18.87 3.26
C GLY A 274 -12.33 -20.03 4.28
N GLY A 275 -13.39 -20.16 5.08
CA GLY A 275 -13.58 -21.26 6.02
C GLY A 275 -13.79 -22.62 5.34
N VAL A 276 -14.58 -22.68 4.27
CA VAL A 276 -14.83 -23.93 3.53
C VAL A 276 -13.60 -24.38 2.71
N CYS A 277 -12.86 -23.45 2.12
CA CYS A 277 -11.74 -23.77 1.24
C CYS A 277 -10.47 -24.24 1.99
N SER A 278 -10.37 -24.03 3.29
CA SER A 278 -9.18 -24.34 4.09
C SER A 278 -9.43 -25.48 5.07
N MET A 279 -8.49 -26.41 5.22
CA MET A 279 -8.61 -27.59 6.10
C MET A 279 -7.85 -27.43 7.44
N ASP A 280 -7.72 -26.21 7.94
CA ASP A 280 -6.95 -25.89 9.15
C ASP A 280 -7.86 -25.67 10.37
N MET A 281 -7.35 -25.83 11.60
CA MET A 281 -8.15 -25.53 12.81
C MET A 281 -8.67 -24.07 12.85
N LEU A 282 -7.95 -23.14 12.22
CA LEU A 282 -8.39 -21.74 12.09
C LEU A 282 -9.61 -21.59 11.16
N SER A 283 -9.82 -22.52 10.22
CA SER A 283 -10.97 -22.49 9.31
C SER A 283 -12.30 -22.79 10.01
N LEU A 284 -12.26 -23.63 11.05
CA LEU A 284 -13.40 -23.82 11.96
C LEU A 284 -13.84 -22.50 12.59
N GLY A 285 -12.88 -21.65 13.00
CA GLY A 285 -13.17 -20.33 13.54
C GLY A 285 -13.88 -19.42 12.55
N TYR A 286 -13.43 -19.39 11.28
CA TYR A 286 -14.10 -18.64 10.21
C TYR A 286 -15.53 -19.14 9.97
N LEU A 287 -15.76 -20.46 9.98
CA LEU A 287 -17.08 -21.05 9.80
C LEU A 287 -18.02 -20.72 10.95
N ILE A 288 -17.57 -20.87 12.20
CA ILE A 288 -18.36 -20.53 13.39
C ILE A 288 -18.72 -19.04 13.37
N PHE A 289 -17.74 -18.18 13.10
CA PHE A 289 -17.96 -16.74 13.01
C PHE A 289 -19.00 -16.41 11.92
N ALA A 290 -18.84 -16.95 10.72
CA ALA A 290 -19.76 -16.70 9.62
C ALA A 290 -21.19 -17.19 9.94
N LEU A 291 -21.35 -18.36 10.55
CA LEU A 291 -22.66 -18.90 10.93
C LEU A 291 -23.36 -18.07 12.01
N ILE A 292 -22.61 -17.58 13.01
CA ILE A 292 -23.16 -16.70 14.05
C ILE A 292 -23.70 -15.40 13.44
N PHE A 293 -22.90 -14.73 12.60
CA PHE A 293 -23.33 -13.49 11.95
C PHE A 293 -24.45 -13.71 10.93
N LEU A 294 -24.51 -14.87 10.29
CA LEU A 294 -25.61 -15.23 9.39
C LEU A 294 -26.91 -15.46 10.18
N LEU A 295 -26.82 -16.10 11.35
CA LEU A 295 -27.97 -16.36 12.22
C LEU A 295 -28.52 -15.08 12.86
N GLN A 296 -27.63 -14.16 13.24
CA GLN A 296 -28.02 -12.84 13.72
C GLN A 296 -28.56 -11.92 12.59
N GLY A 297 -28.05 -12.11 11.36
CA GLY A 297 -28.57 -11.48 10.16
C GLY A 297 -28.62 -9.95 10.23
N SER A 298 -29.79 -9.37 9.95
CA SER A 298 -29.99 -7.91 9.95
C SER A 298 -30.06 -7.28 11.34
N GLU A 299 -30.21 -8.06 12.42
CA GLU A 299 -30.25 -7.51 13.77
C GLU A 299 -28.90 -6.90 14.19
N VAL A 300 -27.81 -7.29 13.53
CA VAL A 300 -26.48 -6.69 13.73
C VAL A 300 -26.49 -5.18 13.51
N TYR A 301 -27.29 -4.68 12.55
CA TYR A 301 -27.38 -3.24 12.26
C TYR A 301 -28.06 -2.43 13.36
N LEU A 302 -28.85 -3.08 14.22
CA LEU A 302 -29.56 -2.44 15.33
C LEU A 302 -28.71 -2.35 16.60
N GLN A 303 -27.56 -3.02 16.63
CA GLN A 303 -26.64 -2.96 17.76
C GLN A 303 -25.82 -1.68 17.71
N ASN A 304 -25.63 -1.06 18.87
CA ASN A 304 -24.79 0.13 18.99
C ASN A 304 -23.32 -0.21 18.67
N ILE A 305 -22.68 0.68 17.89
CA ILE A 305 -21.27 0.60 17.46
C ILE A 305 -20.36 1.29 18.47
#